data_AF-A0A1Z4LVW6-F1
#
_entry.id   AF-A0A1Z4LVW6-F1
#
_cell.length_a   1.000
_cell.length_b   1.000
_cell.length_c   1.000
_cell.angle_alpha   90.00
_cell.angle_beta   90.00
_cell.angle_gamma   90.00
#
_symmetry.space_group_name_H-M   'P 1'
#
loop_
_entity.id
_entity.type
_entity.pdbx_description
1 polymer ?
#
loop_
_entity_poly.entity_id
_entity_poly.type
_entity_poly.pdbx_seq_one_letter_code
_entity_poly.pdbx_strand_id
1 'polypeptide(L)' 'MQSEPPLVQINFTDEFKQRLRTFSKKYRHIKSDIQPIIEQLQIGDYLGDQIPGTGYTVFKVRVRNSDIQKGKIGGYRLIY' A
#
# COMPACT_ATOMS: atom_id res chain seq x y z
N MET A 1 13.42 -0.81 29.61
CA MET A 1 13.67 0.19 28.56
C MET A 1 13.46 -0.51 27.23
N GLN A 2 12.27 -0.36 26.63
CA GLN A 2 12.01 -0.90 25.29
C GLN A 2 12.34 0.22 24.31
N SER A 3 13.43 0.05 23.57
CA SER A 3 13.78 0.92 22.45
C SER A 3 12.74 0.69 21.36
N GLU A 4 11.94 1.70 21.02
CA GLU A 4 11.07 1.63 19.84
C GLU A 4 11.93 1.35 18.60
N PRO A 5 11.55 0.38 17.74
CA PRO A 5 12.28 0.14 16.51
C PRO A 5 12.25 1.42 15.65
N PRO A 6 13.35 1.75 14.95
CA PRO A 6 13.38 2.91 14.09
C PRO A 6 12.33 2.73 12.99
N LEU A 7 11.34 3.62 12.96
CA LEU A 7 10.29 3.58 11.95
C LEU A 7 10.88 3.94 10.58
N VAL A 8 10.63 3.08 9.59
CA VAL A 8 10.98 3.33 8.19
C VAL A 8 10.24 4.57 7.70
N GLN A 9 10.99 5.52 7.13
CA GLN A 9 10.40 6.69 6.50
C GLN A 9 9.75 6.30 5.17
N ILE A 10 8.46 6.62 5.02
CA ILE A 10 7.70 6.35 3.80
C ILE A 10 7.47 7.67 3.06
N ASN A 11 7.89 7.72 1.79
CA ASN A 11 7.66 8.84 0.91
C ASN A 11 6.67 8.46 -0.19
N PHE A 12 5.69 9.32 -0.45
CA PHE A 12 4.71 9.12 -1.50
C PHE A 12 5.10 9.88 -2.78
N THR A 13 5.12 9.18 -3.91
CA THR A 13 5.26 9.80 -5.22
C THR A 13 4.03 10.66 -5.56
N ASP A 14 4.20 11.62 -6.46
CA ASP A 14 3.08 12.47 -6.87
C ASP A 14 2.05 11.70 -7.69
N GLU A 15 2.49 10.69 -8.46
CA GLU A 15 1.60 9.77 -9.15
C GLU A 15 0.69 9.03 -8.15
N PHE A 16 1.26 8.52 -7.06
CA PHE A 16 0.50 7.84 -6.02
C PHE A 16 -0.56 8.78 -5.41
N LYS A 17 -0.17 10.00 -5.05
CA LYS A 17 -1.11 11.00 -4.49
C LYS A 17 -2.24 11.31 -5.46
N GLN A 18 -1.93 11.47 -6.75
CA GLN A 18 -2.92 11.80 -7.77
C GLN A 18 -3.90 10.64 -8.02
N ARG A 19 -3.40 9.40 -8.14
CA ARG A 19 -4.25 8.20 -8.26
C ARG A 19 -5.12 8.00 -7.03
N LEU A 20 -4.57 8.19 -5.82
CA LEU A 20 -5.31 8.08 -4.56
C LEU A 20 -6.45 9.10 -4.49
N ARG A 21 -6.22 10.35 -4.91
CA ARG A 21 -7.27 11.38 -4.99
C ARG A 21 -8.39 10.95 -5.94
N THR A 22 -8.05 10.44 -7.13
CA THR A 22 -9.04 9.98 -8.11
C THR A 22 -9.85 8.80 -7.58
N PHE A 23 -9.19 7.80 -7.01
CA PHE A 23 -9.87 6.64 -6.44
C PHE A 23 -10.71 6.97 -5.22
N SER A 24 -10.28 7.91 -4.37
CA SER A 24 -11.06 8.33 -3.19
C SER A 24 -12.43 8.94 -3.53
N LYS A 25 -12.65 9.39 -4.78
CA LYS A 25 -13.97 9.86 -5.23
C LYS A 25 -14.96 8.71 -5.35
N LYS A 26 -14.51 7.57 -5.88
CA LYS A 26 -15.32 6.39 -6.18
C LYS A 26 -15.33 5.38 -5.02
N TYR A 27 -14.20 5.19 -4.37
CA TYR A 27 -13.99 4.23 -3.31
C TYR A 27 -13.60 4.99 -2.04
N ARG A 28 -14.59 5.21 -1.17
CA ARG A 28 -14.45 6.11 -0.02
C ARG A 28 -13.53 5.53 1.05
N HIS A 29 -13.35 4.21 1.08
CA HIS A 29 -12.55 3.50 2.07
C HIS A 29 -11.11 3.25 1.62
N ILE A 30 -10.69 3.69 0.42
CA ILE A 30 -9.34 3.39 -0.09
C ILE A 30 -8.22 3.80 0.87
N LYS A 31 -8.36 4.93 1.58
CA LYS A 31 -7.36 5.39 2.55
C LYS A 31 -7.27 4.43 3.75
N SER A 32 -8.42 4.03 4.29
CA SER A 32 -8.50 3.07 5.39
C SER A 32 -8.04 1.67 4.95
N ASP A 33 -8.28 1.30 3.69
CA ASP A 33 -7.87 0.00 3.14
C ASP A 33 -6.35 -0.11 2.99
N ILE A 34 -5.66 0.98 2.65
CA ILE A 34 -4.19 1.00 2.49
C ILE A 34 -3.44 1.29 3.79
N GLN A 35 -4.09 1.93 4.77
CA GLN A 35 -3.46 2.37 6.02
C GLN A 35 -2.75 1.23 6.78
N PRO A 36 -3.36 0.03 6.96
CA PRO A 36 -2.67 -1.09 7.61
C PRO A 36 -1.40 -1.51 6.88
N ILE A 37 -1.37 -1.41 5.55
CA ILE A 37 -0.17 -1.78 4.78
C ILE A 37 0.95 -0.76 5.01
N ILE A 38 0.62 0.53 5.09
CA ILE A 38 1.59 1.59 5.39
C ILE A 38 2.17 1.37 6.79
N GLU A 39 1.34 1.05 7.78
CA GLU A 39 1.78 0.79 9.16
C GLU A 39 2.74 -0.41 9.25
N GLN A 40 2.47 -1.50 8.52
CA GLN A 40 3.40 -2.64 8.44
C GLN A 40 4.73 -2.24 7.77
N LEU A 41 4.68 -1.45 6.70
CA LEU A 41 5.90 -0.95 6.05
C LEU A 41 6.72 -0.04 6.98
N GLN A 42 6.08 0.76 7.84
CA GLN A 42 6.76 1.63 8.79
C GLN A 42 7.54 0.85 9.85
N ILE A 43 7.09 -0.34 10.24
CA ILE A 43 7.82 -1.21 11.18
C ILE A 43 8.85 -2.11 10.48
N GLY A 44 9.04 -1.94 9.18
CA GLY A 44 10.00 -2.74 8.38
C GLY A 44 9.46 -4.08 7.91
N ASP A 45 8.14 -4.32 8.00
CA ASP A 45 7.52 -5.52 7.43
C ASP A 45 7.13 -5.28 5.96
N TYR A 46 7.99 -5.76 5.06
CA TYR A 46 7.81 -5.65 3.62
C TYR A 46 6.90 -6.77 3.08
N LEU A 47 5.64 -6.42 2.83
CA LEU A 47 4.62 -7.35 2.35
C LEU A 47 4.56 -7.45 0.82
N GLY A 48 4.15 -8.61 0.30
CA GLY A 48 3.76 -8.81 -1.10
C GLY A 48 4.81 -9.50 -1.95
N ASP A 49 4.59 -9.47 -3.28
CA ASP A 49 5.43 -10.18 -4.24
C ASP A 49 6.39 -9.21 -4.91
N GLN A 50 7.68 -9.56 -4.97
CA GLN A 50 8.64 -8.80 -5.76
C GLN A 50 8.28 -8.86 -7.25
N ILE A 51 8.34 -7.71 -7.94
CA ILE A 51 8.09 -7.63 -9.38
C ILE A 51 9.40 -7.99 -10.11
N PRO A 52 9.46 -9.10 -10.87
CA PRO A 52 10.66 -9.48 -11.60
C PRO A 52 10.87 -8.60 -12.84
N GLY A 53 12.12 -8.49 -13.29
CA GLY A 53 12.45 -7.87 -14.58
C GLY A 53 12.46 -6.34 -14.60
N THR A 54 12.38 -5.67 -13.45
CA THR A 54 12.44 -4.20 -13.35
C THR A 54 13.86 -3.65 -13.24
N GLY A 55 14.83 -4.48 -12.82
CA GLY A 55 16.18 -4.03 -12.44
C GLY A 55 16.24 -3.34 -11.06
N TYR A 56 15.13 -3.26 -10.34
CA TYR A 56 15.00 -2.62 -9.03
C TYR A 56 14.28 -3.53 -8.03
N THR A 57 14.51 -3.33 -6.74
CA THR A 57 13.74 -4.01 -5.69
C THR A 57 12.40 -3.31 -5.53
N VAL A 58 11.38 -3.83 -6.20
CA VAL A 58 10.01 -3.28 -6.19
C VAL A 58 9.04 -4.39 -5.82
N PHE A 59 8.11 -4.10 -4.92
CA PHE A 59 7.12 -5.04 -4.42
C PHE A 59 5.69 -4.67 -4.85
N LYS A 60 4.82 -5.67 -4.89
CA LYS A 60 3.39 -5.51 -5.21
C LYS A 60 2.53 -6.20 -4.17
N VAL A 61 1.65 -5.42 -3.53
CA VAL A 61 0.66 -5.92 -2.56
C VAL A 61 -0.75 -5.86 -3.14
N ARG A 62 -1.52 -6.93 -2.94
CA ARG A 62 -2.96 -6.96 -3.24
C ARG A 62 -3.75 -6.47 -2.04
N VAL A 63 -4.32 -5.28 -2.16
CA VAL A 63 -5.13 -4.66 -1.10
C VAL A 63 -6.60 -4.97 -1.36
N ARG A 64 -7.33 -5.40 -0.33
CA ARG A 64 -8.79 -5.55 -0.42
C ARG A 64 -9.40 -4.17 -0.69
N ASN A 65 -10.40 -4.12 -1.56
CA ASN A 65 -11.24 -2.93 -1.70
C ASN A 65 -12.50 -3.18 -0.88
N SER A 66 -12.70 -2.42 0.20
CA SER A 66 -13.84 -2.57 1.11
C SER A 66 -15.15 -2.05 0.51
N ASP A 67 -15.07 -1.15 -0.47
CA ASP A 67 -16.23 -0.62 -1.20
C ASP A 67 -16.84 -1.62 -2.20
N ILE A 68 -16.19 -2.77 -2.44
CA ILE A 68 -16.71 -3.82 -3.33
C ILE A 68 -16.75 -5.18 -2.64
N GLN A 69 -17.82 -5.94 -2.86
CA GLN A 69 -18.00 -7.30 -2.34
C GLN A 69 -17.23 -8.36 -3.16
N LYS A 70 -16.01 -8.04 -3.62
CA LYS A 70 -15.17 -8.91 -4.47
C LYS A 70 -13.81 -9.27 -3.84
N GLY A 71 -13.59 -8.89 -2.58
CA GLY A 71 -12.36 -9.19 -1.85
C GLY A 71 -11.09 -8.70 -2.56
N LYS A 72 -10.00 -9.48 -2.47
CA LYS A 72 -8.71 -9.14 -3.11
C LYS A 72 -8.69 -9.30 -4.64
N ILE A 73 -9.67 -9.98 -5.22
CA ILE A 73 -9.70 -10.27 -6.67
C ILE A 73 -10.08 -9.01 -7.46
N GLY A 74 -11.03 -8.22 -6.94
CA GLY A 74 -11.38 -6.90 -7.49
C GLY A 74 -10.67 -5.71 -6.83
N GLY A 75 -9.76 -5.98 -5.90
CA GLY A 75 -9.11 -4.97 -5.06
C GLY A 75 -8.06 -4.11 -5.77
N TYR A 76 -7.29 -3.39 -4.97
CA TYR A 76 -6.22 -2.53 -5.47
C TYR A 76 -4.89 -3.29 -5.56
N ARG A 77 -3.97 -2.71 -6.33
CA ARG A 77 -2.56 -3.11 -6.33
C ARG A 77 -1.76 -1.91 -5.82
N LEU A 78 -1.09 -2.09 -4.69
CA LEU A 78 -0.12 -1.13 -4.16
C LEU A 78 1.26 -1.58 -4.61
N ILE A 79 2.05 -0.65 -5.13
CA ILE A 79 3.42 -0.89 -5.60
C ILE A 79 4.32 0.07 -4.82
N TYR A 80 5.42 -0.43 -4.27
CA TYR A 80 6.41 0.33 -3.53
C TYR A 80 7.81 -0.26 -3.70
#